data_AF-A0A8B8A5X9-F1
#
_entry.id   AF-A0A8B8A5X9-F1
#
_cell.length_a   1.000
_cell.length_b   1.000
_cell.length_c   1.000
_cell.angle_alpha   90.00
_cell.angle_beta   90.00
_cell.angle_gamma   90.00
#
_symmetry.space_group_name_H-M   'P 1'
#
loop_
_entity.id
_entity.type
_entity.pdbx_description
1 polymer ?
#
loop_
_entity_poly.entity_id
_entity_poly.type
_entity_poly.pdbx_seq_one_letter_code
_entity_poly.pdbx_strand_id
1 'polypeptide(L)'
;MYCQDENVCLNGDQCLDDSTGRYCVPANSNFSCQCRVHDGFFMNSTTCEDQRENSLVIEITVLDETYRLVYTNPWASAFRAKMTTFERLVLMRLREDPSTSDVLSVNGFRIQNGSLVVSMVLLYPDSPPQSDVRRVLTTDQLTDGTVTVRLSPSAIEVSSISTTQNCPPDYCGIGATSCIRSGYYPGMFNYTCSCGTSFTGERCDQVISLPTDVPSETTETATKPPATDNLSTLEIILIIVACIFLLLAVGGLLLCFCLVTRHRYEAGRHYSTQSWRKSGIPRINYGLSEYNDDIYYHDGGYEMSNFGDEEIRMKRLKNVMSHSPYLQQGLQGRHDFVRPFVVTGDEDYYYDNQRDEESMVGHIVYNPIVHR
;
A
#
# COMPACT_ATOMS: atom_id res chain seq x y z
N MET A 1 -14.12 5.81 22.67
CA MET A 1 -13.86 4.92 21.52
C MET A 1 -14.91 5.31 20.49
N TYR A 2 -14.57 6.25 19.60
CA TYR A 2 -15.50 6.71 18.57
C TYR A 2 -15.55 5.61 17.52
N CYS A 3 -16.73 5.02 17.28
CA CYS A 3 -17.00 4.33 16.04
C CYS A 3 -16.64 5.32 14.92
N GLN A 4 -15.75 4.94 14.01
CA GLN A 4 -15.50 5.72 12.81
C GLN A 4 -16.86 6.07 12.20
N ASP A 5 -17.05 7.36 11.89
CA ASP A 5 -18.20 7.84 11.16
C ASP A 5 -18.48 6.89 9.99
N GLU A 6 -19.73 6.48 9.89
CA GLU A 6 -20.26 5.62 8.84
C GLU A 6 -19.70 6.12 7.50
N ASN A 7 -18.88 5.31 6.82
CA ASN A 7 -18.22 5.74 5.60
C ASN A 7 -19.31 6.12 4.59
N VAL A 8 -19.46 7.43 4.35
CA VAL A 8 -20.55 8.00 3.54
C VAL A 8 -20.54 7.45 2.12
N CYS A 9 -19.39 6.97 1.63
CA CYS A 9 -19.26 6.29 0.34
C CYS A 9 -19.80 4.86 0.31
N LEU A 10 -20.16 4.25 1.45
CA LEU A 10 -20.78 2.92 1.52
C LEU A 10 -22.31 2.96 1.43
N ASN A 11 -22.95 4.10 1.75
CA ASN A 11 -24.40 4.26 1.81
C ASN A 11 -25.05 4.62 0.45
N GLY A 12 -24.49 4.09 -0.63
CA GLY A 12 -24.86 4.41 -2.02
C GLY A 12 -23.87 5.39 -2.67
N ASP A 13 -23.82 5.38 -4.00
CA ASP A 13 -22.90 6.20 -4.77
C ASP A 13 -23.32 7.68 -4.72
N GLN A 14 -22.78 8.42 -3.77
CA GLN A 14 -22.89 9.89 -3.68
C GLN A 14 -22.30 10.64 -4.90
N CYS A 15 -21.62 9.91 -5.77
CA CYS A 15 -20.96 10.40 -6.98
C CYS A 15 -21.55 9.78 -8.27
N LEU A 16 -22.71 9.09 -8.20
CA LEU A 16 -23.32 8.40 -9.34
C LEU A 16 -23.87 9.39 -10.37
N ASP A 17 -23.26 9.35 -11.54
CA ASP A 17 -23.93 9.00 -12.77
C ASP A 17 -23.02 7.97 -13.46
N ASP A 18 -23.51 6.79 -13.84
CA ASP A 18 -22.70 5.74 -14.50
C ASP A 18 -21.99 6.29 -15.77
N SER A 19 -22.57 7.32 -16.38
CA SER A 19 -22.03 8.08 -17.53
C SER A 19 -20.90 9.06 -17.18
N THR A 20 -20.73 9.44 -15.91
CA THR A 20 -19.77 10.48 -15.51
C THR A 20 -18.41 9.95 -15.13
N GLY A 21 -18.19 8.63 -15.05
CA GLY A 21 -16.86 8.12 -14.77
C GLY A 21 -16.34 8.39 -13.36
N ARG A 22 -17.21 8.68 -12.38
CA ARG A 22 -16.83 9.11 -11.03
C ARG A 22 -17.06 8.04 -9.97
N TYR A 23 -16.35 8.16 -8.85
CA TYR A 23 -16.57 7.36 -7.65
C TYR A 23 -16.29 8.17 -6.37
N CYS A 24 -16.90 7.73 -5.27
CA CYS A 24 -16.79 8.38 -3.96
C CYS A 24 -15.54 7.93 -3.20
N VAL A 25 -14.85 8.89 -2.60
CA VAL A 25 -13.66 8.72 -1.76
C VAL A 25 -13.85 9.44 -0.43
N PRO A 26 -13.56 8.82 0.74
CA PRO A 26 -13.62 9.50 2.04
C PRO A 26 -12.69 10.71 2.09
N ALA A 27 -13.14 11.82 2.67
CA ALA A 27 -12.34 13.04 2.84
C ALA A 27 -12.41 13.53 4.28
N ASN A 28 -11.44 14.36 4.70
CA ASN A 28 -11.31 14.85 6.08
C ASN A 28 -12.58 15.50 6.65
N SER A 29 -13.50 15.99 5.81
CA SER A 29 -14.73 16.65 6.22
C SER A 29 -16.03 15.95 5.81
N ASN A 30 -16.01 15.03 4.82
CA ASN A 30 -17.18 14.26 4.34
C ASN A 30 -16.73 13.20 3.30
N PHE A 31 -16.85 13.53 2.01
CA PHE A 31 -16.38 12.73 0.88
C PHE A 31 -15.91 13.64 -0.27
N SER A 32 -15.25 13.06 -1.26
CA SER A 32 -14.86 13.70 -2.52
C SER A 32 -15.16 12.76 -3.68
N CYS A 33 -15.57 13.31 -4.83
CA CYS A 33 -15.75 12.52 -6.05
C CYS A 33 -14.48 12.57 -6.89
N GLN A 34 -13.94 11.40 -7.22
CA GLN A 34 -12.75 11.24 -8.06
C GLN A 34 -13.10 10.50 -9.34
N CYS A 35 -12.33 10.75 -10.41
CA CYS A 35 -12.51 10.01 -11.66
C CYS A 35 -12.00 8.57 -11.51
N ARG A 36 -12.73 7.62 -12.10
CA ARG A 36 -12.37 6.19 -12.14
C ARG A 36 -11.22 5.97 -13.12
N VAL A 37 -10.03 6.43 -12.75
CA VAL A 37 -8.82 6.35 -13.58
C VAL A 37 -8.48 4.89 -13.93
N HIS A 38 -8.74 3.96 -13.02
CA HIS A 38 -8.57 2.52 -13.26
C HIS A 38 -9.53 1.94 -14.31
N ASP A 39 -10.68 2.59 -14.54
CA ASP A 39 -11.63 2.27 -15.60
C ASP A 39 -11.43 3.16 -16.83
N GLY A 40 -10.35 3.95 -16.89
CA GLY A 40 -10.02 4.82 -18.02
C GLY A 40 -10.74 6.17 -18.05
N PHE A 41 -11.33 6.61 -16.93
CA PHE A 41 -11.94 7.93 -16.81
C PHE A 41 -10.97 8.91 -16.16
N PHE A 42 -10.67 10.01 -16.84
CA PHE A 42 -9.69 11.01 -16.40
C PHE A 42 -10.32 12.39 -16.28
N MET A 43 -9.85 13.19 -15.32
CA MET A 43 -10.35 14.55 -15.13
C MET A 43 -9.88 15.45 -16.28
N ASN A 44 -10.81 15.94 -17.09
CA ASN A 44 -10.58 17.03 -18.02
C ASN A 44 -11.32 18.28 -17.53
N SER A 45 -10.57 19.29 -17.11
CA SER A 45 -11.03 20.55 -16.50
C SER A 45 -11.89 20.39 -15.24
N THR A 46 -13.12 19.91 -15.38
CA THR A 46 -14.13 19.78 -14.32
C THR A 46 -15.00 18.54 -14.46
N THR A 47 -14.83 17.74 -15.51
CA THR A 47 -15.60 16.52 -15.82
C THR A 47 -14.65 15.34 -15.99
N CYS A 48 -15.10 14.12 -15.69
CA CYS A 48 -14.31 12.95 -16.04
C CYS A 48 -14.70 12.52 -17.45
N GLU A 49 -13.72 12.44 -18.34
CA GLU A 49 -13.89 12.01 -19.71
C GLU A 49 -13.44 10.56 -19.85
N ASP A 50 -14.15 9.83 -20.71
CA ASP A 50 -13.80 8.47 -21.10
C ASP A 50 -12.59 8.52 -22.03
N GLN A 51 -11.45 8.02 -21.55
CA GLN A 51 -10.18 7.94 -22.27
C GLN A 51 -9.72 6.49 -22.38
N ARG A 52 -10.65 5.52 -22.32
CA ARG A 52 -10.31 4.08 -22.38
C ARG A 52 -9.54 3.69 -23.62
N GLU A 53 -9.87 4.27 -24.78
CA GLU A 53 -9.16 4.02 -26.05
C GLU A 53 -7.71 4.52 -26.04
N ASN A 54 -7.42 5.53 -25.22
CA ASN A 54 -6.11 6.16 -25.08
C ASN A 54 -5.32 5.64 -23.87
N SER A 55 -5.81 4.57 -23.22
CA SER A 55 -5.29 4.10 -21.93
C SER A 55 -4.87 2.63 -21.95
N LEU A 56 -3.80 2.32 -21.22
CA LEU A 56 -3.34 0.95 -20.97
C LEU A 56 -3.26 0.66 -19.48
N VAL A 57 -3.64 -0.55 -19.10
CA VAL A 57 -3.36 -1.10 -17.77
C VAL A 57 -2.03 -1.84 -17.85
N ILE A 58 -1.18 -1.58 -16.87
CA ILE A 58 0.05 -2.34 -16.65
C ILE A 58 0.00 -3.02 -15.29
N GLU A 59 0.49 -4.25 -15.24
CA GLU A 59 0.73 -4.99 -14.00
C GLU A 59 2.20 -5.38 -13.94
N ILE A 60 2.86 -4.95 -12.87
CA ILE A 60 4.29 -5.14 -12.67
C ILE A 60 4.51 -5.95 -11.40
N THR A 61 5.20 -7.08 -11.53
CA THR A 61 5.64 -7.89 -10.39
C THR A 61 6.99 -7.41 -9.90
N VAL A 62 7.08 -7.10 -8.60
CA VAL A 62 8.26 -6.50 -7.98
C VAL A 62 9.01 -7.53 -7.13
N LEU A 63 10.32 -7.61 -7.33
CA LEU A 63 11.20 -8.51 -6.60
C LEU A 63 11.74 -7.82 -5.33
N ASP A 64 12.18 -8.63 -4.37
CA ASP A 64 12.83 -8.20 -3.13
C ASP A 64 12.00 -7.24 -2.25
N GLU A 65 10.70 -7.12 -2.51
CA GLU A 65 9.75 -6.29 -1.76
C GLU A 65 8.69 -7.14 -1.08
N THR A 66 8.40 -6.82 0.18
CA THR A 66 7.40 -7.54 0.97
C THR A 66 6.08 -6.79 0.97
N TYR A 67 5.01 -7.50 0.60
CA TYR A 67 3.66 -6.97 0.71
C TYR A 67 3.32 -6.65 2.17
N ARG A 68 2.70 -5.49 2.39
CA ARG A 68 2.22 -5.06 3.71
C ARG A 68 0.71 -4.90 3.64
N LEU A 69 0.00 -5.38 4.66
CA LEU A 69 -1.47 -5.28 4.71
C LEU A 69 -1.98 -3.84 4.60
N VAL A 70 -1.18 -2.85 5.02
CA VAL A 70 -1.52 -1.41 4.88
C VAL A 70 -1.72 -0.98 3.42
N TYR A 71 -1.17 -1.72 2.46
CA TYR A 71 -1.33 -1.46 1.03
C TYR A 71 -2.71 -1.86 0.47
N THR A 72 -3.56 -2.58 1.24
CA THR A 72 -4.96 -2.80 0.82
C THR A 72 -5.76 -1.49 0.77
N ASN A 73 -5.33 -0.48 1.52
CA ASN A 73 -5.99 0.81 1.59
C ASN A 73 -5.20 1.86 0.77
N PRO A 74 -5.64 2.22 -0.45
CA PRO A 74 -4.95 3.21 -1.26
C PRO A 74 -4.91 4.63 -0.67
N TRP A 75 -5.66 4.93 0.39
CA TRP A 75 -5.56 6.21 1.10
C TRP A 75 -4.51 6.23 2.20
N ALA A 76 -4.05 5.05 2.63
CA ALA A 76 -2.99 4.96 3.61
C ALA A 76 -1.74 5.69 3.10
N SER A 77 -1.08 6.47 3.97
CA SER A 77 0.13 7.20 3.62
C SER A 77 1.23 6.28 3.07
N ALA A 78 1.34 5.07 3.63
CA ALA A 78 2.27 4.04 3.16
C ALA A 78 1.98 3.58 1.72
N PHE A 79 0.71 3.37 1.36
CA PHE A 79 0.35 3.05 -0.02
C PHE A 79 0.72 4.19 -0.96
N ARG A 80 0.28 5.42 -0.64
CA ARG A 80 0.51 6.59 -1.50
C ARG A 80 2.00 6.86 -1.71
N ALA A 81 2.79 6.84 -0.64
CA ALA A 81 4.24 7.04 -0.75
C ALA A 81 4.91 5.98 -1.64
N LYS A 82 4.50 4.71 -1.50
CA LYS A 82 5.03 3.63 -2.33
C LYS A 82 4.57 3.76 -3.79
N MET A 83 3.29 4.04 -4.01
CA MET A 83 2.73 4.16 -5.35
C MET A 83 3.30 5.35 -6.12
N THR A 84 3.44 6.51 -5.49
CA THR A 84 4.10 7.69 -6.10
C THR A 84 5.54 7.40 -6.53
N THR A 85 6.26 6.57 -5.76
CA THR A 85 7.60 6.12 -6.16
C THR A 85 7.53 5.32 -7.46
N PHE A 86 6.61 4.35 -7.54
CA PHE A 86 6.45 3.53 -8.73
C PHE A 86 5.95 4.31 -9.95
N GLU A 87 4.94 5.18 -9.79
CA GLU A 87 4.43 6.06 -10.84
C GLU A 87 5.55 6.90 -11.45
N ARG A 88 6.38 7.51 -10.59
CA ARG A 88 7.55 8.29 -11.03
C ARG A 88 8.53 7.44 -11.83
N LEU A 89 8.91 6.28 -11.30
CA LEU A 89 9.90 5.39 -11.92
C LEU A 89 9.42 4.87 -13.28
N VAL A 90 8.16 4.45 -13.39
CA VAL A 90 7.54 4.01 -14.65
C VAL A 90 7.46 5.16 -15.64
N LEU A 91 6.99 6.34 -15.20
CA LEU A 91 6.89 7.52 -16.06
C LEU A 91 8.25 7.94 -16.62
N MET A 92 9.29 7.96 -15.78
CA MET A 92 10.65 8.25 -16.22
C MET A 92 11.12 7.25 -17.26
N ARG A 93 10.94 5.95 -16.99
CA ARG A 93 11.37 4.88 -17.90
C ARG A 93 10.69 4.94 -19.26
N LEU A 94 9.38 5.20 -19.29
CA LEU A 94 8.63 5.36 -20.55
C LEU A 94 9.06 6.62 -21.31
N ARG A 95 9.42 7.70 -20.61
CA ARG A 95 9.87 8.95 -21.24
C ARG A 95 11.28 8.89 -21.82
N GLU A 96 12.10 7.94 -21.40
CA GLU A 96 13.44 7.71 -21.97
C GLU A 96 13.40 7.10 -23.38
N ASP A 97 12.38 6.31 -23.70
CA ASP A 97 12.24 5.68 -25.02
C ASP A 97 11.35 6.56 -25.92
N PRO A 98 11.83 6.97 -27.11
CA PRO A 98 11.06 7.79 -28.05
C PRO A 98 9.68 7.22 -28.40
N SER A 99 9.54 5.88 -28.43
CA SER A 99 8.29 5.20 -28.80
C SER A 99 7.20 5.23 -27.72
N THR A 100 7.54 5.58 -26.48
CA THR A 100 6.58 5.71 -25.36
C THR A 100 6.65 7.07 -24.67
N SER A 101 7.39 8.01 -25.26
CA SER A 101 7.74 9.28 -24.62
C SER A 101 6.60 10.28 -24.47
N ASP A 102 5.54 10.10 -25.26
CA ASP A 102 4.32 10.90 -25.28
C ASP A 102 3.34 10.55 -24.15
N VAL A 103 3.67 9.59 -23.29
CA VAL A 103 2.86 9.26 -22.11
C VAL A 103 2.55 10.52 -21.26
N LEU A 104 1.26 10.77 -21.06
CA LEU A 104 0.75 11.95 -20.34
C LEU A 104 0.81 11.74 -18.84
N SER A 105 0.34 10.58 -18.37
CA SER A 105 0.31 10.26 -16.95
C SER A 105 0.38 8.77 -16.67
N VAL A 106 0.84 8.44 -15.46
CA VAL A 106 0.87 7.10 -14.89
C VAL A 106 0.17 7.18 -13.53
N ASN A 107 -0.88 6.40 -13.35
CA ASN A 107 -1.69 6.42 -12.12
C ASN A 107 -1.83 5.01 -11.56
N GLY A 108 -1.25 4.78 -10.40
CA GLY A 108 -1.31 3.52 -9.70
C GLY A 108 -2.58 3.40 -8.86
N PHE A 109 -3.24 2.25 -8.96
CA PHE A 109 -4.54 2.05 -8.30
C PHE A 109 -4.57 0.83 -7.39
N ARG A 110 -3.59 -0.08 -7.48
CA ARG A 110 -3.62 -1.33 -6.72
C ARG A 110 -2.24 -1.89 -6.43
N ILE A 111 -2.05 -2.42 -5.22
CA ILE A 111 -0.90 -3.25 -4.82
C ILE A 111 -1.47 -4.55 -4.26
N GLN A 112 -1.07 -5.70 -4.80
CA GLN A 112 -1.57 -7.02 -4.41
C GLN A 112 -0.52 -7.89 -3.74
N ASN A 113 -1.00 -8.91 -3.03
CA ASN A 113 -0.18 -9.94 -2.41
C ASN A 113 0.21 -11.02 -3.44
N GLY A 114 1.40 -11.61 -3.26
CA GLY A 114 2.14 -12.37 -4.28
C GLY A 114 3.19 -11.44 -4.90
N SER A 115 4.49 -11.72 -4.70
CA SER A 115 5.66 -10.96 -5.21
C SER A 115 5.36 -9.49 -5.58
N LEU A 116 4.90 -8.70 -4.59
CA LEU A 116 4.32 -7.35 -4.70
C LEU A 116 3.92 -6.95 -6.14
N VAL A 117 2.69 -7.26 -6.54
CA VAL A 117 2.16 -6.86 -7.86
C VAL A 117 1.57 -5.46 -7.79
N VAL A 118 2.03 -4.56 -8.66
CA VAL A 118 1.57 -3.17 -8.75
C VAL A 118 0.80 -2.99 -10.05
N SER A 119 -0.47 -2.59 -9.96
CA SER A 119 -1.30 -2.27 -11.12
C SER A 119 -1.43 -0.75 -11.30
N MET A 120 -1.21 -0.28 -12.52
CA MET A 120 -1.31 1.14 -12.89
C MET A 120 -2.02 1.33 -14.23
N VAL A 121 -2.49 2.55 -14.47
CA VAL A 121 -3.03 2.98 -15.76
C VAL A 121 -2.12 4.04 -16.36
N LEU A 122 -1.76 3.84 -17.62
CA LEU A 122 -1.06 4.78 -18.47
C LEU A 122 -2.07 5.52 -19.35
N LEU A 123 -1.92 6.83 -19.48
CA LEU A 123 -2.69 7.65 -20.41
C LEU A 123 -1.79 8.22 -21.49
N TYR A 124 -2.19 8.06 -22.75
CA TYR A 124 -1.55 8.64 -23.92
C TYR A 124 -2.45 9.72 -24.54
N PRO A 125 -1.90 10.63 -25.36
CA PRO A 125 -2.71 11.59 -26.11
C PRO A 125 -3.54 10.91 -27.20
N ASP A 126 -2.99 9.85 -27.80
CA ASP A 126 -3.56 9.08 -28.90
C ASP A 126 -3.54 7.57 -28.57
N SER A 127 -3.76 6.73 -29.59
CA SER A 127 -3.74 5.26 -29.47
C SER A 127 -2.43 4.77 -28.84
N PRO A 128 -2.50 4.07 -27.70
CA PRO A 128 -1.32 3.75 -26.93
C PRO A 128 -0.51 2.60 -27.55
N PRO A 129 0.84 2.68 -27.58
CA PRO A 129 1.69 1.71 -28.26
C PRO A 129 1.96 0.48 -27.36
N GLN A 130 0.97 -0.42 -27.23
CA GLN A 130 1.00 -1.54 -26.27
C GLN A 130 2.27 -2.41 -26.34
N SER A 131 2.73 -2.75 -27.56
CA SER A 131 3.94 -3.56 -27.76
C SER A 131 5.22 -2.82 -27.33
N ASP A 132 5.29 -1.51 -27.56
CA ASP A 132 6.45 -0.70 -27.20
C ASP A 132 6.48 -0.46 -25.69
N VAL A 133 5.33 -0.19 -25.06
CA VAL A 133 5.21 -0.12 -23.59
C VAL A 133 5.71 -1.40 -22.95
N ARG A 134 5.27 -2.57 -23.45
CA ARG A 134 5.76 -3.85 -22.95
C ARG A 134 7.26 -3.95 -23.11
N ARG A 135 7.80 -3.68 -24.31
CA ARG A 135 9.25 -3.74 -24.59
C ARG A 135 10.07 -2.85 -23.64
N VAL A 136 9.63 -1.62 -23.41
CA VAL A 136 10.34 -0.63 -22.60
C VAL A 136 10.34 -0.99 -21.12
N LEU A 137 9.21 -1.53 -20.63
CA LEU A 137 9.06 -1.95 -19.24
C LEU A 137 9.64 -3.33 -18.96
N THR A 138 9.86 -4.20 -19.95
CA THR A 138 10.59 -5.47 -19.79
C THR A 138 12.07 -5.22 -19.50
N THR A 139 12.34 -4.83 -18.26
CA THR A 139 13.67 -4.56 -17.69
C THR A 139 13.79 -5.22 -16.32
N ASP A 140 15.01 -5.46 -15.87
CA ASP A 140 15.28 -6.06 -14.56
C ASP A 140 15.08 -5.06 -13.41
N GLN A 141 15.11 -3.77 -13.69
CA GLN A 141 14.96 -2.73 -12.67
C GLN A 141 14.43 -1.40 -13.21
N LEU A 142 13.71 -0.68 -12.36
CA LEU A 142 13.41 0.74 -12.56
C LEU A 142 14.24 1.56 -11.59
N THR A 143 14.86 2.64 -12.08
CA THR A 143 15.68 3.52 -11.24
C THR A 143 15.60 4.97 -11.69
N ASP A 144 15.69 5.89 -10.73
CA ASP A 144 15.90 7.32 -10.96
C ASP A 144 17.29 7.80 -10.51
N GLY A 145 18.19 6.85 -10.23
CA GLY A 145 19.52 7.09 -9.66
C GLY A 145 19.54 7.19 -8.13
N THR A 146 18.40 7.43 -7.47
CA THR A 146 18.29 7.47 -6.00
C THR A 146 17.59 6.25 -5.42
N VAL A 147 16.53 5.80 -6.09
CA VAL A 147 15.74 4.64 -5.72
C VAL A 147 15.80 3.64 -6.87
N THR A 148 16.09 2.39 -6.55
CA THR A 148 16.09 1.29 -7.51
C THR A 148 15.12 0.21 -7.03
N VAL A 149 14.25 -0.21 -7.94
CA VAL A 149 13.26 -1.25 -7.72
C VAL A 149 13.53 -2.37 -8.71
N ARG A 150 13.69 -3.60 -8.24
CA ARG A 150 13.89 -4.78 -9.09
C ARG A 150 12.55 -5.33 -9.54
N LEU A 151 12.46 -5.65 -10.83
CA LEU A 151 11.25 -6.20 -11.43
C LEU A 151 11.46 -7.66 -11.82
N SER A 152 10.37 -8.40 -11.96
CA SER A 152 10.36 -9.67 -12.69
C SER A 152 10.02 -9.40 -14.16
N PRO A 153 10.98 -9.46 -15.10
CA PRO A 153 10.74 -9.08 -16.51
C PRO A 153 9.70 -9.98 -17.17
N SER A 154 9.61 -11.24 -16.75
CA SER A 154 8.67 -12.24 -17.24
C SER A 154 7.23 -12.05 -16.75
N ALA A 155 7.00 -11.16 -15.78
CA ALA A 155 5.72 -10.97 -15.12
C ALA A 155 5.25 -9.50 -15.23
N ILE A 156 5.47 -8.91 -16.41
CA ILE A 156 4.94 -7.61 -16.80
C ILE A 156 3.82 -7.86 -17.80
N GLU A 157 2.61 -7.49 -17.41
CA GLU A 157 1.44 -7.55 -18.26
C GLU A 157 1.04 -6.14 -18.68
N VAL A 158 0.68 -6.01 -19.96
CA VAL A 158 0.18 -4.76 -20.54
C VAL A 158 -1.08 -5.12 -21.31
N SER A 159 -2.20 -4.49 -20.97
CA SER A 159 -3.52 -4.74 -21.54
C SER A 159 -4.27 -3.43 -21.79
N SER A 160 -5.18 -3.44 -22.76
CA SER A 160 -6.11 -2.32 -22.98
C SER A 160 -7.21 -2.33 -21.93
N ILE A 161 -7.74 -1.17 -21.57
CA ILE A 161 -8.94 -1.09 -20.74
C ILE A 161 -10.14 -1.57 -21.56
N SER A 162 -10.76 -2.66 -21.14
CA SER A 162 -11.95 -3.17 -21.83
C SER A 162 -13.10 -2.19 -21.71
N THR A 163 -13.68 -1.80 -22.84
CA THR A 163 -14.84 -0.89 -22.89
C THR A 163 -16.16 -1.56 -22.53
N THR A 164 -16.19 -2.90 -22.52
CA THR A 164 -17.40 -3.72 -22.40
C THR A 164 -17.45 -4.54 -21.12
N GLN A 165 -16.35 -4.65 -20.39
CA GLN A 165 -16.19 -5.67 -19.38
C GLN A 165 -16.26 -5.10 -17.97
N ASN A 166 -17.48 -4.71 -17.57
CA ASN A 166 -17.78 -4.42 -16.17
C ASN A 166 -17.57 -5.67 -15.29
N CYS A 167 -17.57 -6.88 -15.85
CA CYS A 167 -17.33 -8.12 -15.12
C CYS A 167 -16.37 -9.06 -15.87
N PRO A 168 -15.42 -9.70 -15.17
CA PRO A 168 -14.57 -10.73 -15.75
C PRO A 168 -15.44 -11.81 -16.42
N PRO A 169 -15.04 -12.34 -17.59
CA PRO A 169 -15.89 -13.24 -18.37
C PRO A 169 -16.16 -14.54 -17.63
N ASP A 170 -15.25 -14.92 -16.74
CA ASP A 170 -15.33 -16.16 -15.95
C ASP A 170 -15.90 -15.93 -14.54
N TYR A 171 -16.25 -14.68 -14.16
CA TYR A 171 -16.75 -14.43 -12.81
C TYR A 171 -18.14 -15.04 -12.61
N CYS A 172 -19.09 -14.76 -13.49
CA CYS A 172 -20.39 -15.42 -13.43
C CYS A 172 -20.37 -16.74 -14.22
N GLY A 173 -20.98 -17.77 -13.67
CA GLY A 173 -21.16 -19.07 -14.32
C GLY A 173 -22.12 -18.99 -15.51
N ILE A 174 -22.18 -20.08 -16.27
CA ILE A 174 -22.98 -20.21 -17.51
C ILE A 174 -24.47 -19.91 -17.34
N GLY A 175 -24.98 -19.97 -16.10
CA GLY A 175 -26.37 -19.70 -15.77
C GLY A 175 -26.71 -18.24 -15.52
N ALA A 176 -25.73 -17.34 -15.57
CA ALA A 176 -25.96 -15.92 -15.30
C ALA A 176 -26.58 -15.20 -16.50
N THR A 177 -27.59 -14.38 -16.23
CA THR A 177 -28.27 -13.52 -17.20
C THR A 177 -27.67 -12.11 -17.23
N SER A 178 -27.13 -11.65 -16.11
CA SER A 178 -26.39 -10.40 -16.03
C SER A 178 -25.32 -10.46 -14.93
N CYS A 179 -24.29 -9.65 -15.10
CA CYS A 179 -23.31 -9.38 -14.06
C CYS A 179 -23.25 -7.88 -13.80
N ILE A 180 -23.39 -7.51 -12.53
CA ILE A 180 -23.33 -6.13 -12.07
C ILE A 180 -22.10 -5.99 -11.19
N ARG A 181 -21.20 -5.09 -11.55
CA ARG A 181 -20.13 -4.65 -10.66
C ARG A 181 -20.70 -3.61 -9.71
N SER A 182 -20.60 -3.90 -8.41
CA SER A 182 -20.93 -2.98 -7.33
C SER A 182 -19.65 -2.46 -6.71
N GLY A 183 -19.60 -1.15 -6.46
CA GLY A 183 -18.38 -0.49 -5.99
C GLY A 183 -17.38 -0.25 -7.13
N TYR A 184 -16.93 0.99 -7.20
CA TYR A 184 -15.93 1.44 -8.16
C TYR A 184 -14.56 1.65 -7.49
N TYR A 185 -14.35 1.04 -6.33
CA TYR A 185 -13.13 1.22 -5.58
C TYR A 185 -12.12 0.09 -5.87
N PRO A 186 -10.86 0.40 -6.20
CA PRO A 186 -9.81 -0.60 -6.38
C PRO A 186 -9.65 -1.51 -5.14
N GLY A 187 -9.95 -2.80 -5.31
CA GLY A 187 -9.86 -3.78 -4.21
C GLY A 187 -11.08 -3.83 -3.28
N MET A 188 -12.11 -3.00 -3.50
CA MET A 188 -13.42 -3.09 -2.84
C MET A 188 -14.58 -3.02 -3.85
N PHE A 189 -14.39 -3.59 -5.04
CA PHE A 189 -15.51 -3.89 -5.93
C PHE A 189 -15.98 -5.32 -5.66
N ASN A 190 -17.29 -5.51 -5.67
CA ASN A 190 -17.91 -6.82 -5.59
C ASN A 190 -18.72 -7.05 -6.87
N TYR A 191 -18.66 -8.24 -7.42
CA TYR A 191 -19.46 -8.60 -8.59
C TYR A 191 -20.66 -9.41 -8.13
N THR A 192 -21.84 -8.99 -8.55
CA THR A 192 -23.10 -9.67 -8.27
C THR A 192 -23.65 -10.24 -9.57
N CYS A 193 -23.87 -11.55 -9.59
CA CYS A 193 -24.47 -12.25 -10.72
C CYS A 193 -25.99 -12.35 -10.53
N SER A 194 -26.76 -12.12 -11.57
CA SER A 194 -28.20 -12.46 -11.60
C SER A 194 -28.37 -13.75 -12.37
N CYS A 195 -29.05 -14.73 -11.77
CA CYS A 195 -29.18 -16.08 -12.35
C CYS A 195 -30.44 -16.21 -13.20
N GLY A 196 -30.33 -16.99 -14.28
CA GLY A 196 -31.49 -17.44 -15.05
C GLY A 196 -32.36 -18.40 -14.25
N THR A 197 -33.60 -18.60 -14.69
CA THR A 197 -34.64 -19.35 -13.95
C THR A 197 -34.29 -20.80 -13.61
N SER A 198 -33.31 -21.40 -14.29
CA SER A 198 -32.86 -22.78 -14.08
C SER A 198 -31.54 -22.87 -13.31
N PHE A 199 -31.02 -21.75 -12.80
CA PHE A 199 -29.73 -21.68 -12.14
C PHE A 199 -29.81 -20.94 -10.79
N THR A 200 -28.94 -21.30 -9.86
CA THR A 200 -28.83 -20.71 -8.52
C THR A 200 -27.36 -20.63 -8.08
N GLY A 201 -27.13 -20.09 -6.88
CA GLY A 201 -25.80 -19.84 -6.32
C GLY A 201 -25.32 -18.40 -6.56
N GLU A 202 -24.34 -17.94 -5.77
CA GLU A 202 -23.77 -16.59 -5.83
C GLU A 202 -23.20 -16.25 -7.23
N ARG A 203 -22.73 -17.28 -7.93
CA ARG A 203 -22.16 -17.17 -9.28
C ARG A 203 -23.04 -17.81 -10.35
N CYS A 204 -24.25 -18.24 -10.05
CA CYS A 204 -25.16 -18.88 -11.03
C CYS A 204 -24.60 -20.14 -11.71
N ASP A 205 -23.82 -20.92 -10.97
CA ASP A 205 -23.14 -22.13 -11.41
C ASP A 205 -23.90 -23.42 -11.08
N GLN A 206 -24.96 -23.34 -10.26
CA GLN A 206 -25.73 -24.50 -9.83
C GLN A 206 -27.02 -24.63 -10.63
N VAL A 207 -27.25 -25.77 -11.29
CA VAL A 207 -28.52 -26.05 -11.98
C VAL A 207 -29.59 -26.40 -10.94
N ILE A 208 -30.75 -25.76 -11.03
CA ILE A 208 -31.92 -26.13 -10.22
C ILE A 208 -32.47 -27.44 -10.80
N SER A 209 -32.17 -28.55 -10.14
CA SER A 209 -32.80 -29.84 -10.41
C SER A 209 -34.26 -29.78 -9.98
N LEU A 210 -35.16 -29.40 -10.88
CA LEU A 210 -36.58 -29.58 -10.68
C LEU A 210 -36.86 -31.08 -10.57
N PRO A 211 -37.48 -31.58 -9.47
CA PRO A 211 -37.98 -32.93 -9.41
C PRO A 211 -39.01 -33.06 -10.53
N THR A 212 -38.61 -33.71 -11.62
CA THR A 212 -39.52 -34.04 -12.70
C THR A 212 -40.28 -35.28 -12.23
N ASP A 213 -41.20 -35.10 -11.29
CA ASP A 213 -42.22 -36.10 -10.96
C ASP A 213 -43.25 -36.10 -12.10
N VAL A 214 -42.84 -36.63 -13.25
CA VAL A 214 -43.75 -37.20 -14.23
C VAL A 214 -43.82 -38.69 -13.91
N PRO A 215 -44.93 -39.21 -13.39
CA PRO A 215 -45.07 -40.63 -13.14
C PRO A 215 -45.26 -41.32 -14.48
N SER A 216 -44.16 -41.77 -15.10
CA SER A 216 -44.23 -42.74 -16.19
C SER A 216 -44.14 -44.12 -15.57
N GLU A 217 -45.21 -44.90 -15.77
CA GLU A 217 -45.36 -46.26 -15.31
C GLU A 217 -44.16 -47.15 -15.66
N THR A 218 -43.99 -48.18 -14.81
CA THR A 218 -43.12 -49.35 -14.97
C THR A 218 -41.62 -49.12 -14.91
N THR A 219 -41.03 -49.32 -13.73
CA THR A 219 -40.03 -50.38 -13.47
C THR A 219 -39.88 -50.53 -11.95
N GLU A 220 -40.10 -51.73 -11.43
CA GLU A 220 -39.79 -52.08 -10.04
C GLU A 220 -38.29 -51.89 -9.77
N THR A 221 -37.94 -50.95 -8.91
CA THR A 221 -36.64 -50.93 -8.25
C THR A 221 -36.87 -50.53 -6.81
N ALA A 222 -36.51 -51.45 -5.91
CA ALA A 222 -36.81 -51.43 -4.49
C ALA A 222 -36.39 -50.10 -3.84
N THR A 223 -37.39 -49.32 -3.42
CA THR A 223 -37.24 -48.20 -2.50
C THR A 223 -36.76 -48.75 -1.15
N LYS A 224 -35.45 -48.65 -0.89
CA LYS A 224 -34.98 -48.56 0.49
C LYS A 224 -35.42 -47.17 0.98
N PRO A 225 -36.20 -47.07 2.07
CA PRO A 225 -36.50 -45.76 2.65
C PRO A 225 -35.18 -45.07 3.01
N PRO A 226 -35.06 -43.74 2.83
CA PRO A 226 -33.94 -43.03 3.41
C PRO A 226 -33.96 -43.35 4.89
N ALA A 227 -32.82 -43.83 5.41
CA ALA A 227 -32.61 -43.85 6.84
C ALA A 227 -32.78 -42.40 7.30
N THR A 228 -33.96 -42.09 7.84
CA THR A 228 -34.05 -41.10 8.90
C THR A 228 -33.16 -41.65 9.99
N ASP A 229 -31.87 -41.31 9.92
CA ASP A 229 -30.96 -41.32 11.05
C ASP A 229 -31.55 -40.30 12.02
N ASN A 230 -32.59 -40.75 12.73
CA ASN A 230 -33.08 -40.15 13.93
C ASN A 230 -31.92 -40.28 14.90
N LEU A 231 -31.01 -39.28 14.87
CA LEU A 231 -29.96 -39.09 15.86
C LEU A 231 -30.56 -39.45 17.20
N SER A 232 -30.01 -40.49 17.82
CA SER A 232 -30.55 -41.00 19.07
C SER A 232 -30.65 -39.83 20.02
N THR A 233 -31.73 -39.71 20.78
CA THR A 233 -31.94 -38.59 21.73
C THR A 233 -30.70 -38.38 22.63
N LEU A 234 -29.93 -39.45 22.86
CA LEU A 234 -28.66 -39.46 23.55
C LEU A 234 -27.53 -38.71 22.81
N GLU A 235 -27.43 -38.81 21.48
CA GLU A 235 -26.46 -38.07 20.66
C GLU A 235 -26.76 -36.58 20.64
N ILE A 236 -28.04 -36.20 20.56
CA ILE A 236 -28.46 -34.79 20.66
C ILE A 236 -28.09 -34.21 22.02
N ILE A 237 -28.32 -34.97 23.11
CA ILE A 237 -27.94 -34.55 24.46
C ILE A 237 -26.41 -34.38 24.58
N LEU A 238 -25.61 -35.29 24.01
CA LEU A 238 -24.15 -35.19 24.03
C LEU A 238 -23.64 -33.95 23.27
N ILE A 239 -24.24 -33.61 22.13
CA ILE A 239 -23.90 -32.40 21.37
C ILE A 239 -24.19 -31.15 22.20
N ILE A 240 -25.36 -31.08 22.85
CA ILE A 240 -25.73 -29.93 23.69
C ILE A 240 -24.75 -29.79 24.86
N VAL A 241 -24.41 -30.89 25.54
CA VAL A 241 -23.45 -30.88 26.65
C VAL A 241 -22.06 -30.42 26.15
N ALA A 242 -21.59 -30.91 25.01
CA ALA A 242 -20.33 -30.49 24.41
C ALA A 242 -20.31 -28.99 24.06
N CYS A 243 -21.40 -28.46 23.50
CA CYS A 243 -21.53 -27.03 23.22
C CYS A 243 -21.50 -26.18 24.50
N ILE A 244 -22.15 -26.62 25.59
CA ILE A 244 -22.11 -25.91 26.87
C ILE A 244 -20.69 -25.90 27.45
N PHE A 245 -19.98 -27.04 27.42
CA PHE A 245 -18.58 -27.10 27.86
C PHE A 245 -17.67 -26.18 27.04
N LEU A 246 -17.88 -26.10 25.72
CA LEU A 246 -17.13 -25.22 24.83
C LEU A 246 -17.38 -23.74 25.18
N LEU A 247 -18.64 -23.35 25.41
CA LEU A 247 -18.99 -21.99 25.84
C LEU A 247 -18.37 -21.63 27.19
N LEU A 248 -18.35 -22.56 28.16
CA LEU A 248 -17.69 -22.34 29.45
C LEU A 248 -16.17 -22.22 29.29
N ALA A 249 -15.54 -23.00 28.41
CA ALA A 249 -14.12 -22.90 28.14
C ALA A 249 -13.75 -21.56 27.49
N VAL A 250 -14.50 -21.10 26.48
CA VAL A 250 -14.28 -19.81 25.83
C VAL A 250 -14.53 -18.65 26.80
N GLY A 251 -15.62 -18.71 27.57
CA GLY A 251 -15.90 -17.71 28.61
C GLY A 251 -14.83 -17.66 29.71
N GLY A 252 -14.33 -18.82 30.13
CA GLY A 252 -13.22 -18.94 31.07
C GLY A 252 -11.91 -18.36 30.54
N LEU A 253 -11.58 -18.61 29.27
CA LEU A 253 -10.41 -18.03 28.61
C LEU A 253 -10.52 -16.51 28.49
N LEU A 254 -11.70 -15.98 28.14
CA LEU A 254 -11.93 -14.53 28.11
C LEU A 254 -11.80 -13.90 29.49
N LEU A 255 -12.37 -14.52 30.53
CA LEU A 255 -12.19 -14.05 31.92
C LEU A 255 -10.71 -14.09 32.33
N CYS A 256 -9.99 -15.16 32.00
CA CYS A 256 -8.56 -15.27 32.30
C CYS A 256 -7.75 -14.19 31.56
N PHE A 257 -8.06 -13.93 30.29
CA PHE A 257 -7.45 -12.86 29.51
C PHE A 257 -7.73 -11.46 30.12
N CYS A 258 -8.97 -11.21 30.55
CA CYS A 258 -9.34 -9.98 31.26
C CYS A 258 -8.61 -9.83 32.60
N LEU A 259 -8.44 -10.90 33.37
CA LEU A 259 -7.69 -10.87 34.62
C LEU A 259 -6.19 -10.64 34.40
N VAL A 260 -5.58 -11.28 33.39
CA VAL A 260 -4.16 -11.08 33.04
C VAL A 260 -3.90 -9.66 32.55
N THR A 261 -4.77 -9.12 31.69
CA THR A 261 -4.64 -7.74 31.19
C THR A 261 -4.81 -6.73 32.31
N ARG A 262 -5.78 -6.93 33.22
CA ARG A 262 -5.94 -6.11 34.43
C ARG A 262 -4.71 -6.18 35.33
N HIS A 263 -4.18 -7.37 35.60
CA HIS A 263 -3.01 -7.54 36.46
C HIS A 263 -1.74 -6.89 35.86
N ARG A 264 -1.61 -6.92 34.52
CA ARG A 264 -0.54 -6.18 33.82
C ARG A 264 -0.74 -4.67 33.88
N TYR A 265 -1.98 -4.20 33.83
CA TYR A 265 -2.30 -2.78 33.98
C TYR A 265 -2.01 -2.26 35.40
N GLU A 266 -2.35 -3.03 36.42
CA GLU A 266 -2.06 -2.72 37.83
C GLU A 266 -0.54 -2.78 38.11
N ALA A 267 0.17 -3.79 37.58
CA ALA A 267 1.64 -3.86 37.67
C ALA A 267 2.34 -2.71 36.92
N GLY A 268 1.83 -2.31 35.75
CA GLY A 268 2.33 -1.17 34.99
C GLY A 268 2.12 0.18 35.69
N ARG A 269 1.03 0.33 36.46
CA ARG A 269 0.77 1.54 37.26
C ARG A 269 1.81 1.73 38.36
N HIS A 270 2.24 0.66 39.05
CA HIS A 270 3.22 0.76 40.12
C HIS A 270 4.64 1.16 39.66
N TYR A 271 5.01 0.91 38.40
CA TYR A 271 6.29 1.39 37.85
C TYR A 271 6.24 2.85 37.36
N SER A 272 5.05 3.42 37.13
CA SER A 272 4.90 4.79 36.60
C SER A 272 4.93 5.89 37.68
N THR A 273 4.70 5.56 38.95
CA THR A 273 4.55 6.57 40.02
C THR A 273 5.73 6.65 40.99
N GLN A 274 6.82 5.88 40.81
CA GLN A 274 7.89 5.82 41.82
C GLN A 274 9.33 6.03 41.29
N SER A 275 9.53 6.79 40.19
CA SER A 275 10.90 7.10 39.70
C SER A 275 11.21 8.59 39.45
N TRP A 276 10.32 9.54 39.77
CA TRP A 276 10.58 10.98 39.56
C TRP A 276 11.59 11.62 40.54
N ARG A 277 12.29 10.83 41.37
CA ARG A 277 13.42 11.32 42.17
C ARG A 277 14.53 10.27 42.24
N LYS A 278 15.35 10.20 41.19
CA LYS A 278 16.79 10.00 41.32
C LYS A 278 17.51 10.58 40.10
N SER A 279 18.46 11.47 40.39
CA SER A 279 19.30 12.23 39.48
C SER A 279 20.16 11.31 38.61
N GLY A 280 19.95 11.39 37.30
CA GLY A 280 20.85 10.83 36.30
C GLY A 280 20.85 11.75 35.09
N ILE A 281 21.82 12.66 35.08
CA ILE A 281 22.47 13.33 33.94
C ILE A 281 21.59 13.52 32.68
N PRO A 282 21.28 14.76 32.26
CA PRO A 282 20.47 15.01 31.09
C PRO A 282 21.24 14.58 29.84
N ARG A 283 20.79 13.50 29.20
CA ARG A 283 21.06 13.31 27.77
C ARG A 283 20.19 14.33 27.05
N ILE A 284 20.83 15.43 26.67
CA ILE A 284 20.28 16.46 25.80
C ILE A 284 20.02 15.78 24.45
N ASN A 285 18.77 15.39 24.21
CA ASN A 285 18.28 15.13 22.86
C ASN A 285 18.30 16.46 22.11
N TYR A 286 19.29 16.66 21.26
CA TYR A 286 19.24 17.72 20.27
C TYR A 286 18.17 17.36 19.24
N GLY A 287 17.16 18.22 19.18
CA GLY A 287 15.84 18.00 18.60
C GLY A 287 15.79 17.69 17.11
N LEU A 288 14.82 16.85 16.77
CA LEU A 288 14.20 16.74 15.45
C LEU A 288 12.71 16.41 15.53
N SER A 289 12.06 16.66 16.68
CA SER A 289 10.62 16.46 16.84
C SER A 289 9.89 17.80 16.97
N GLU A 290 8.95 17.99 16.05
CA GLU A 290 7.74 18.81 16.17
C GLU A 290 7.95 20.32 16.25
N TYR A 291 7.88 20.96 15.07
CA TYR A 291 7.14 22.23 14.98
C TYR A 291 5.91 22.00 14.11
N ASN A 292 4.75 22.13 14.75
CA ASN A 292 3.45 22.27 14.11
C ASN A 292 3.48 23.47 13.15
N ASP A 293 3.27 23.20 11.87
CA ASP A 293 2.91 24.22 10.87
C ASP A 293 1.45 24.64 11.08
N ASP A 294 1.24 25.54 12.04
CA ASP A 294 0.08 26.45 12.07
C ASP A 294 0.60 27.87 11.81
N ILE A 295 0.93 28.17 10.55
CA ILE A 295 1.21 29.53 10.09
C ILE A 295 0.01 30.02 9.28
N TYR A 296 -0.85 30.76 9.99
CA TYR A 296 -1.85 31.67 9.44
C TYR A 296 -1.17 32.69 8.51
N TYR A 297 -1.45 32.64 7.21
CA TYR A 297 -1.09 33.71 6.28
C TYR A 297 -2.01 34.91 6.52
N HIS A 298 -1.51 35.93 7.21
CA HIS A 298 -2.06 37.27 7.12
C HIS A 298 -1.29 38.06 6.04
N ASP A 299 -2.07 38.45 5.05
CA ASP A 299 -1.79 39.41 3.98
C ASP A 299 -1.07 40.67 4.48
N GLY A 300 -0.02 41.08 3.79
CA GLY A 300 0.81 42.23 4.15
C GLY A 300 2.09 42.27 3.34
N GLY A 301 2.00 42.88 2.15
CA GLY A 301 3.09 43.02 1.20
C GLY A 301 4.39 43.54 1.82
N TYR A 302 5.46 42.80 1.62
CA TYR A 302 6.83 43.27 1.73
C TYR A 302 7.64 42.69 0.57
N GLU A 303 8.35 43.58 -0.11
CA GLU A 303 9.29 43.29 -1.19
C GLU A 303 10.29 42.22 -0.75
N MET A 304 10.39 41.12 -1.51
CA MET A 304 11.45 40.14 -1.37
C MET A 304 12.78 40.76 -1.79
N SER A 305 13.49 41.37 -0.84
CA SER A 305 14.93 41.58 -0.96
C SER A 305 15.64 40.23 -0.80
N ASN A 306 16.40 39.82 -1.81
CA ASN A 306 17.21 38.59 -1.91
C ASN A 306 18.33 38.45 -0.85
N PHE A 307 18.24 39.14 0.28
CA PHE A 307 19.20 39.12 1.40
C PHE A 307 18.70 38.33 2.63
N GLY A 308 17.44 37.89 2.65
CA GLY A 308 16.85 37.21 3.81
C GLY A 308 17.38 35.79 4.05
N ASP A 309 17.56 35.00 2.99
CA ASP A 309 17.93 33.59 3.13
C ASP A 309 19.36 33.40 3.66
N GLU A 310 20.28 34.31 3.28
CA GLU A 310 21.66 34.24 3.75
C GLU A 310 21.79 34.70 5.20
N GLU A 311 20.97 35.67 5.64
CA GLU A 311 20.91 36.07 7.05
C GLU A 311 20.29 34.99 7.94
N ILE A 312 19.23 34.32 7.45
CA ILE A 312 18.61 33.17 8.14
C ILE A 312 19.61 32.01 8.21
N ARG A 313 20.35 31.74 7.13
CA ARG A 313 21.40 30.71 7.09
C ARG A 313 22.56 31.05 8.04
N MET A 314 23.01 32.30 8.07
CA MET A 314 24.05 32.78 8.99
C MET A 314 23.61 32.75 10.44
N LYS A 315 22.35 33.09 10.76
CA LYS A 315 21.80 32.94 12.11
C LYS A 315 21.72 31.48 12.54
N ARG A 316 21.30 30.57 11.64
CA ARG A 316 21.33 29.11 11.90
C ARG A 316 22.76 28.63 12.16
N LEU A 317 23.72 29.00 11.31
CA LEU A 317 25.12 28.59 11.45
C LEU A 317 25.73 29.11 12.77
N LYS A 318 25.49 30.38 13.10
CA LYS A 318 25.96 31.00 14.35
C LYS A 318 25.39 30.28 15.57
N ASN A 319 24.12 29.89 15.55
CA ASN A 319 23.47 29.19 16.65
C ASN A 319 23.98 27.74 16.81
N VAL A 320 24.27 27.04 15.70
CA VAL A 320 24.89 25.71 15.75
C VAL A 320 26.33 25.79 16.24
N MET A 321 27.10 26.79 15.79
CA MET A 321 28.49 26.96 16.22
C MET A 321 28.59 27.33 17.71
N SER A 322 27.74 28.23 18.21
CA SER A 322 27.75 28.63 19.63
C SER A 322 27.41 27.48 20.60
N HIS A 323 26.74 26.45 20.11
CA HIS A 323 26.39 25.24 20.88
C HIS A 323 27.28 24.04 20.54
N SER A 324 28.30 24.22 19.70
CA SER A 324 29.23 23.13 19.39
C SER A 324 30.05 22.77 20.64
N PRO A 325 30.20 21.47 20.96
CA PRO A 325 30.93 21.01 22.14
C PRO A 325 32.41 21.42 22.14
N TYR A 326 32.94 21.82 20.99
CA TYR A 326 34.31 22.32 20.82
C TYR A 326 34.52 23.75 21.36
N LEU A 327 33.46 24.58 21.41
CA LEU A 327 33.53 25.93 21.98
C LEU A 327 33.23 25.94 23.49
N GLN A 328 32.43 24.99 23.97
CA GLN A 328 32.05 24.90 25.39
C GLN A 328 33.11 24.23 26.27
N GLN A 329 34.11 23.56 25.69
CA GLN A 329 35.16 22.87 26.45
C GLN A 329 36.30 23.77 26.93
N GLY A 330 36.25 25.09 26.70
CA GLY A 330 37.23 26.03 27.27
C GLY A 330 38.68 25.59 27.04
N LEU A 331 38.96 25.00 25.88
CA LEU A 331 40.31 24.59 25.52
C LEU A 331 41.16 25.87 25.46
N GLN A 332 41.98 26.07 26.49
CA GLN A 332 43.00 27.11 26.51
C GLN A 332 43.75 27.02 25.19
N GLY A 333 43.82 28.16 24.49
CA GLY A 333 44.51 28.28 23.22
C GLY A 333 45.94 27.74 23.34
N ARG A 334 46.14 26.50 22.93
CA ARG A 334 47.44 26.01 22.51
C ARG A 334 47.56 26.38 21.04
N HIS A 335 48.55 27.21 20.74
CA HIS A 335 48.91 27.72 19.43
C HIS A 335 49.33 26.66 18.41
N ASP A 336 49.15 25.36 18.70
CA ASP A 336 49.61 24.27 17.85
C ASP A 336 48.44 23.35 17.50
N PHE A 337 47.58 23.82 16.59
CA PHE A 337 46.80 22.92 15.77
C PHE A 337 47.00 23.31 14.31
N VAL A 338 48.15 22.91 13.78
CA VAL A 338 48.38 22.83 12.34
C VAL A 338 47.42 21.78 11.80
N ARG A 339 46.34 22.22 11.13
CA ARG A 339 45.67 21.36 10.16
C ARG A 339 46.40 21.51 8.83
N PRO A 340 46.86 20.43 8.17
CA PRO A 340 46.84 20.43 6.73
C PRO A 340 45.39 20.20 6.31
N PHE A 341 44.86 21.12 5.52
CA PHE A 341 43.74 20.81 4.63
C PHE A 341 44.22 19.73 3.68
N VAL A 342 43.63 18.55 3.72
CA VAL A 342 43.74 17.57 2.63
C VAL A 342 42.47 17.71 1.82
N VAL A 343 42.57 18.52 0.76
CA VAL A 343 41.75 18.38 -0.43
C VAL A 343 42.39 17.23 -1.20
N THR A 344 41.72 16.10 -1.30
CA THR A 344 42.06 15.06 -2.28
C THR A 344 40.89 14.92 -3.23
N GLY A 345 40.88 15.76 -4.26
CA GLY A 345 40.57 15.27 -5.58
C GLY A 345 41.87 14.70 -6.13
N ASP A 346 41.91 13.39 -6.33
CA ASP A 346 42.72 12.78 -7.37
C ASP A 346 42.15 11.37 -7.62
N GLU A 347 41.75 11.17 -8.86
CA GLU A 347 41.43 9.88 -9.46
C GLU A 347 42.74 9.12 -9.61
N ASP A 348 42.85 7.87 -9.12
CA ASP A 348 43.79 6.93 -9.71
C ASP A 348 43.44 5.46 -9.39
N TYR A 349 43.19 4.73 -10.48
CA TYR A 349 43.34 3.30 -10.74
C TYR A 349 43.40 2.32 -9.56
N TYR A 350 42.29 1.63 -9.32
CA TYR A 350 42.30 0.34 -8.60
C TYR A 350 42.55 -0.81 -9.58
N TYR A 351 43.70 -1.46 -9.40
CA TYR A 351 43.98 -2.80 -9.93
C TYR A 351 43.10 -3.82 -9.22
N ASP A 352 42.26 -4.50 -9.98
CA ASP A 352 41.37 -5.57 -9.52
C ASP A 352 42.17 -6.88 -9.42
N ASN A 353 42.47 -7.32 -8.19
CA ASN A 353 43.00 -8.65 -7.92
C ASN A 353 41.87 -9.54 -7.42
N GLN A 354 41.44 -10.44 -8.30
CA GLN A 354 40.67 -11.64 -7.97
C GLN A 354 41.37 -12.47 -6.88
N ARG A 355 40.69 -12.75 -5.76
CA ARG A 355 40.20 -14.11 -5.43
C ARG A 355 39.68 -14.22 -3.99
N ASP A 356 38.53 -14.89 -3.94
CA ASP A 356 38.09 -15.94 -3.01
C ASP A 356 37.81 -15.60 -1.53
N GLU A 357 36.51 -15.64 -1.26
CA GLU A 357 35.80 -16.40 -0.22
C GLU A 357 36.00 -16.07 1.28
N GLU A 358 34.84 -15.83 1.89
CA GLU A 358 34.48 -16.09 3.29
C GLU A 358 35.26 -15.36 4.40
N SER A 359 34.80 -14.15 4.75
CA SER A 359 34.78 -13.70 6.16
C SER A 359 33.89 -12.47 6.34
N MET A 360 32.69 -12.66 6.92
CA MET A 360 31.92 -11.57 7.51
C MET A 360 32.50 -11.20 8.88
N VAL A 361 33.62 -10.49 8.89
CA VAL A 361 34.07 -9.70 10.04
C VAL A 361 34.62 -8.38 9.50
N GLY A 362 34.07 -7.26 9.99
CA GLY A 362 34.38 -5.91 9.49
C GLY A 362 35.89 -5.61 9.47
N HIS A 363 36.32 -4.89 8.43
CA HIS A 363 37.70 -4.43 8.27
C HIS A 363 38.15 -3.60 9.48
N ILE A 364 39.15 -4.10 10.21
CA ILE A 364 39.93 -3.31 11.16
C ILE A 364 41.04 -2.62 10.37
N VAL A 365 40.92 -1.30 10.19
CA VAL A 365 41.99 -0.47 9.64
C VAL A 365 43.04 -0.25 10.73
N TYR A 366 44.22 -0.85 10.58
CA TYR A 366 45.35 -0.55 11.45
C TYR A 366 46.01 0.76 11.00
N ASN A 367 46.24 1.66 11.96
CA ASN A 367 47.03 2.86 11.75
C ASN A 367 48.49 2.44 11.49
N PRO A 368 49.15 2.88 10.40
CA PRO A 368 50.53 2.49 10.13
C PRO A 368 51.45 2.95 11.27
N ILE A 369 52.20 1.99 11.80
CA ILE A 369 53.25 2.23 12.78
C ILE A 369 54.37 3.00 12.06
N VAL A 370 54.70 4.18 12.57
CA VAL A 370 55.87 4.93 12.14
C VAL A 370 57.12 4.17 12.60
N HIS A 371 57.82 3.52 11.66
CA HIS A 371 59.17 3.05 11.91
C HIS A 371 60.11 4.25 12.07
N ARG A 372 60.91 4.23 13.14
CA ARG A 372 62.10 5.06 13.30
C ARG A 372 63.30 4.39 12.66
#